data_AF-A0A945PC90-F1
#
_entry.id   AF-A0A945PC90-F1
#
_cell.length_a   1.000
_cell.length_b   1.000
_cell.length_c   1.000
_cell.angle_alpha   90.00
_cell.angle_beta   90.00
_cell.angle_gamma   90.00
#
_symmetry.space_group_name_H-M   'P 1'
#
loop_
_entity.id
_entity.type
_entity.pdbx_description
1 polymer ?
#
loop_
_entity_poly.entity_id
_entity_poly.type
_entity_poly.pdbx_seq_one_letter_code
_entity_poly.pdbx_strand_id
1 'polypeptide(L)'
;MNCRSVFNKALIFAILATATSARASSVDLAVQGVGLSLGNSSRITGVRVNFVDDGVERVTGINMTLWKARRNPDAEINGAALGLIGPYARNLRGIAIGGVYTITEQDLRGIAFGGVGVDVGGDIYGLASGIGGAIAVHDVHGIAIAGVRSGARGDISGAALSLGIAAGEGNTTGLLVGGAGAWTNHDLRGVSLALGGTWAGHDGRGLIIGGVGAASGHDASGLVAGGVGAGVGHSMLGIVAGGFGAGVGKDLHFGAVLSAGGAGVGHDGRGLVVGGVGAGVGHDHEGIVIGGLGAGVSHKGRGLVAGGVGAGVGHDFAGLTVGTLGAGVGHSLEFGAVLSLGGAGVSHDARGLVIGGLGSGVGHDLTGLTAGAFGTGVGHSLKFGAVLGGGGAGVSQDARGVVIGGLGAGVGNNLTGLVVGGFGAGVGHDLGFGAVLSLGGAGVGNSGRGVVIGGLGSGVSDNFKGLLLGGLGTGVGQGLTGAGISAGGVGSGKTIRGLAIGGLGVGAGQSIHGIALGGIGVGAGQELKGIMAGGLMVFAPQMSGIAVSAVNGITIGASYLPPEGSDRWFETINDRFTGLSIGLINHTRELHGVQLGLFNYAGNNPGWAKLLPFINAHL
;
A
#
# COMPACT_ATOMS: atom_id res chain seq x y z
N MET A 1 34.43 -24.90 93.88
CA MET A 1 33.44 -24.26 92.96
C MET A 1 32.36 -23.57 93.80
N ASN A 2 31.79 -22.45 93.33
CA ASN A 2 30.99 -21.57 94.20
C ASN A 2 29.50 -21.99 94.25
N CYS A 3 29.01 -22.43 95.41
CA CYS A 3 27.70 -23.09 95.57
C CYS A 3 26.52 -22.20 95.13
N ARG A 4 26.60 -20.88 95.37
CA ARG A 4 25.60 -19.89 94.88
C ARG A 4 25.42 -19.92 93.36
N SER A 5 26.46 -20.22 92.59
CA SER A 5 26.38 -20.29 91.11
C SER A 5 25.59 -21.53 90.66
N VAL A 6 25.78 -22.65 91.33
CA VAL A 6 25.00 -23.88 91.07
C VAL A 6 23.55 -23.67 91.49
N PHE A 7 23.28 -23.06 92.65
CA PHE A 7 21.93 -22.80 93.12
C PHE A 7 21.16 -21.84 92.19
N ASN A 8 21.76 -20.72 91.76
CA ASN A 8 21.11 -19.81 90.81
C ASN A 8 20.87 -20.47 89.44
N LYS A 9 21.81 -21.29 88.94
CA LYS A 9 21.61 -22.03 87.68
C LYS A 9 20.52 -23.10 87.81
N ALA A 10 20.47 -23.82 88.93
CA ALA A 10 19.41 -24.80 89.21
C ALA A 10 18.04 -24.13 89.38
N LEU A 11 17.97 -22.95 90.01
CA LEU A 11 16.74 -22.17 90.15
C LEU A 11 16.23 -21.67 88.79
N ILE A 12 17.11 -21.13 87.95
CA ILE A 12 16.77 -20.73 86.57
C ILE A 12 16.33 -21.95 85.75
N PHE A 13 17.02 -23.09 85.87
CA PHE A 13 16.65 -24.31 85.15
C PHE A 13 15.33 -24.92 85.65
N ALA A 14 15.01 -24.79 86.95
CA ALA A 14 13.74 -25.19 87.52
C ALA A 14 12.58 -24.27 87.08
N ILE A 15 12.83 -22.97 86.94
CA ILE A 15 11.87 -22.01 86.37
C ILE A 15 11.62 -22.33 84.88
N LEU A 16 12.66 -22.66 84.10
CA LEU A 16 12.49 -23.11 82.71
C LEU A 16 11.79 -24.48 82.60
N ALA A 17 12.08 -25.43 83.50
CA ALA A 17 11.48 -26.77 83.51
C ALA A 17 10.03 -26.79 84.04
N THR A 18 9.63 -25.79 84.84
CA THR A 18 8.22 -25.57 85.18
C THR A 18 7.48 -24.84 84.06
N ALA A 19 8.14 -23.94 83.32
CA ALA A 19 7.56 -23.30 82.14
C ALA A 19 7.21 -24.30 81.00
N THR A 20 7.93 -25.42 80.86
CA THR A 20 7.56 -26.49 79.92
C THR A 20 6.41 -27.38 80.39
N SER A 21 6.00 -27.25 81.66
CA SER A 21 4.90 -28.01 82.29
C SER A 21 3.66 -27.15 82.59
N ALA A 22 3.70 -25.87 82.25
CA ALA A 22 2.61 -24.93 82.48
C ALA A 22 1.41 -25.26 81.57
N ARG A 23 0.34 -25.81 82.15
CA ARG A 23 -1.00 -25.77 81.53
C ARG A 23 -1.32 -24.32 81.13
N ALA A 24 -2.07 -24.14 80.04
CA ALA A 24 -2.66 -22.86 79.68
C ALA A 24 -3.36 -22.28 80.92
N SER A 25 -2.80 -21.18 81.41
CA SER A 25 -3.16 -20.57 82.69
C SER A 25 -3.10 -19.06 82.55
N SER A 26 -4.10 -18.42 83.15
CA SER A 26 -4.26 -16.98 83.16
C SER A 26 -4.83 -16.54 84.50
N VAL A 27 -4.55 -15.28 84.83
CA VAL A 27 -5.20 -14.55 85.91
C VAL A 27 -6.20 -13.61 85.26
N ASP A 28 -7.45 -14.06 85.20
CA ASP A 28 -8.55 -13.33 84.56
C ASP A 28 -9.22 -12.43 85.60
N LEU A 29 -8.77 -11.19 85.66
CA LEU A 29 -9.39 -10.09 86.41
C LEU A 29 -10.64 -9.60 85.65
N ALA A 30 -11.63 -10.49 85.52
CA ALA A 30 -12.80 -10.32 84.67
C ALA A 30 -14.09 -10.80 85.34
N VAL A 31 -15.17 -10.04 85.18
CA VAL A 31 -16.52 -10.41 85.64
C VAL A 31 -17.29 -10.93 84.44
N GLN A 32 -17.79 -12.17 84.50
CA GLN A 32 -18.47 -12.85 83.38
C GLN A 32 -17.65 -12.85 82.06
N GLY A 33 -16.31 -12.87 82.17
CA GLY A 33 -15.42 -12.80 81.00
C GLY A 33 -15.22 -11.39 80.42
N VAL A 34 -15.67 -10.34 81.11
CA VAL A 34 -15.40 -8.93 80.79
C VAL A 34 -14.37 -8.35 81.76
N GLY A 35 -13.17 -7.96 81.28
CA GLY A 35 -12.13 -7.38 82.11
C GLY A 35 -10.70 -7.47 81.54
N LEU A 36 -9.74 -7.84 82.38
CA LEU A 36 -8.30 -7.96 82.05
C LEU A 36 -7.80 -9.40 82.27
N SER A 37 -7.26 -10.05 81.24
CA SER A 37 -6.55 -11.34 81.34
C SER A 37 -5.04 -11.14 81.30
N LEU A 38 -4.33 -11.73 82.26
CA LEU A 38 -2.87 -11.86 82.24
C LEU A 38 -2.50 -13.34 82.08
N GLY A 39 -1.92 -13.72 80.95
CA GLY A 39 -1.64 -15.11 80.59
C GLY A 39 -2.58 -15.67 79.51
N ASN A 40 -2.55 -16.98 79.33
CA ASN A 40 -3.10 -17.64 78.15
C ASN A 40 -4.57 -18.08 78.31
N SER A 41 -5.46 -17.11 78.56
CA SER A 41 -6.92 -17.33 78.54
C SER A 41 -7.40 -17.56 77.09
N SER A 42 -8.34 -18.49 76.87
CA SER A 42 -8.87 -18.77 75.53
C SER A 42 -10.04 -17.86 75.13
N ARG A 43 -10.77 -17.28 76.09
CA ARG A 43 -11.97 -16.46 75.85
C ARG A 43 -12.05 -15.25 76.78
N ILE A 44 -12.02 -14.02 76.23
CA ILE A 44 -12.22 -12.77 77.00
C ILE A 44 -12.76 -11.60 76.17
N THR A 45 -13.54 -10.75 76.82
CA THR A 45 -13.91 -9.40 76.35
C THR A 45 -13.16 -8.36 77.19
N GLY A 46 -12.51 -7.38 76.57
CA GLY A 46 -11.67 -6.39 77.26
C GLY A 46 -10.20 -6.45 76.83
N VAL A 47 -9.26 -6.54 77.77
CA VAL A 47 -7.81 -6.52 77.49
C VAL A 47 -7.18 -7.86 77.86
N ARG A 48 -6.30 -8.38 77.00
CA ARG A 48 -5.56 -9.62 77.22
C ARG A 48 -4.08 -9.39 76.95
N VAL A 49 -3.22 -9.77 77.90
CA VAL A 49 -1.76 -9.69 77.78
C VAL A 49 -1.17 -11.05 78.07
N ASN A 50 -0.46 -11.62 77.09
CA ASN A 50 0.07 -12.97 77.17
C ASN A 50 1.49 -13.05 76.58
N PHE A 51 2.25 -14.06 76.99
CA PHE A 51 3.61 -14.27 76.47
C PHE A 51 3.61 -15.02 75.13
N VAL A 52 2.90 -16.15 75.04
CA VAL A 52 2.76 -16.96 73.82
C VAL A 52 1.31 -17.43 73.69
N ASP A 53 0.62 -17.00 72.64
CA ASP A 53 -0.75 -17.42 72.35
C ASP A 53 -0.83 -18.86 71.85
N ASP A 54 -1.62 -19.69 72.52
CA ASP A 54 -1.83 -21.11 72.22
C ASP A 54 -3.25 -21.54 72.60
N GLY A 55 -4.01 -22.17 71.70
CA GLY A 55 -5.41 -22.55 71.96
C GLY A 55 -6.36 -21.37 72.24
N VAL A 56 -6.12 -20.20 71.64
CA VAL A 56 -7.04 -19.05 71.73
C VAL A 56 -8.30 -19.31 70.91
N GLU A 57 -9.47 -19.01 71.48
CA GLU A 57 -10.77 -19.24 70.83
C GLU A 57 -11.47 -17.93 70.46
N ARG A 58 -11.54 -16.93 71.36
CA ARG A 58 -12.17 -15.64 71.07
C ARG A 58 -11.72 -14.49 71.97
N VAL A 59 -11.27 -13.39 71.37
CA VAL A 59 -10.98 -12.13 72.07
C VAL A 59 -11.83 -11.01 71.49
N THR A 60 -12.45 -10.19 72.34
CA THR A 60 -13.25 -9.02 71.93
C THR A 60 -12.74 -7.78 72.66
N GLY A 61 -11.89 -6.98 72.02
CA GLY A 61 -11.17 -5.86 72.65
C GLY A 61 -9.70 -5.80 72.20
N ILE A 62 -8.75 -5.83 73.12
CA ILE A 62 -7.30 -5.73 72.83
C ILE A 62 -6.60 -7.05 73.21
N ASN A 63 -5.98 -7.71 72.25
CA ASN A 63 -5.06 -8.84 72.47
C ASN A 63 -3.60 -8.40 72.31
N MET A 64 -2.73 -8.76 73.25
CA MET A 64 -1.28 -8.48 73.18
C MET A 64 -0.47 -9.77 73.42
N THR A 65 0.28 -10.21 72.39
CA THR A 65 1.21 -11.37 72.48
C THR A 65 2.67 -10.90 72.44
N LEU A 66 3.40 -11.15 73.53
CA LEU A 66 4.76 -10.63 73.71
C LEU A 66 5.86 -11.45 73.01
N TRP A 67 5.52 -12.61 72.45
CA TRP A 67 6.42 -13.47 71.69
C TRP A 67 5.72 -14.07 70.46
N LYS A 68 6.37 -15.04 69.79
CA LYS A 68 5.79 -15.78 68.66
C LYS A 68 4.61 -16.63 69.13
N ALA A 69 3.40 -16.28 68.69
CA ALA A 69 2.21 -17.10 68.84
C ALA A 69 2.38 -18.48 68.17
N ARG A 70 1.70 -19.49 68.71
CA ARG A 70 1.53 -20.81 68.08
C ARG A 70 0.41 -20.74 67.02
N ARG A 71 0.14 -21.86 66.35
CA ARG A 71 -0.99 -21.98 65.43
C ARG A 71 -2.28 -21.97 66.26
N ASN A 72 -3.13 -20.97 66.05
CA ASN A 72 -4.40 -20.76 66.75
C ASN A 72 -5.55 -20.84 65.73
N PRO A 73 -5.94 -22.07 65.31
CA PRO A 73 -6.82 -22.28 64.16
C PRO A 73 -8.30 -21.94 64.42
N ASP A 74 -8.70 -21.72 65.67
CA ASP A 74 -10.08 -21.40 66.04
C ASP A 74 -10.33 -19.90 66.28
N ALA A 75 -9.26 -19.15 66.61
CA ALA A 75 -9.32 -17.84 67.24
C ALA A 75 -10.07 -16.76 66.44
N GLU A 76 -11.06 -16.13 67.08
CA GLU A 76 -11.74 -14.91 66.60
C GLU A 76 -11.27 -13.69 67.41
N ILE A 77 -10.48 -12.79 66.83
CA ILE A 77 -10.13 -11.51 67.49
C ILE A 77 -10.91 -10.37 66.86
N ASN A 78 -11.75 -9.72 67.66
CA ASN A 78 -12.58 -8.58 67.27
C ASN A 78 -12.09 -7.34 68.06
N GLY A 79 -11.38 -6.43 67.40
CA GLY A 79 -10.74 -5.26 68.01
C GLY A 79 -9.27 -5.12 67.59
N ALA A 80 -8.37 -4.92 68.55
CA ALA A 80 -6.94 -4.77 68.31
C ALA A 80 -6.16 -6.08 68.62
N ALA A 81 -5.24 -6.46 67.74
CA ALA A 81 -4.33 -7.60 67.90
C ALA A 81 -2.88 -7.14 67.72
N LEU A 82 -2.12 -7.04 68.81
CA LEU A 82 -0.75 -6.54 68.84
C LEU A 82 0.21 -7.70 69.16
N GLY A 83 1.27 -7.86 68.38
CA GLY A 83 2.24 -8.95 68.58
C GLY A 83 3.68 -8.52 68.34
N LEU A 84 4.58 -8.76 69.30
CA LEU A 84 6.00 -8.39 69.14
C LEU A 84 6.65 -9.15 67.97
N ILE A 85 6.39 -10.45 67.88
CA ILE A 85 6.69 -11.24 66.67
C ILE A 85 5.49 -11.21 65.73
N GLY A 86 4.29 -11.53 66.24
CA GLY A 86 3.07 -11.45 65.43
C GLY A 86 1.85 -12.09 66.07
N PRO A 87 0.64 -11.54 65.85
CA PRO A 87 -0.61 -12.24 66.12
C PRO A 87 -0.84 -13.37 65.10
N TYR A 88 -1.44 -14.46 65.57
CA TYR A 88 -1.93 -15.57 64.74
C TYR A 88 -3.38 -15.86 65.14
N ALA A 89 -4.31 -15.94 64.19
CA ALA A 89 -5.70 -16.26 64.49
C ALA A 89 -6.41 -16.99 63.33
N ARG A 90 -7.65 -17.44 63.54
CA ARG A 90 -8.53 -17.84 62.42
C ARG A 90 -9.05 -16.61 61.70
N ASN A 91 -9.67 -15.68 62.43
CA ASN A 91 -10.23 -14.43 61.90
C ASN A 91 -9.77 -13.23 62.72
N LEU A 92 -9.35 -12.16 62.04
CA LEU A 92 -9.06 -10.85 62.64
C LEU A 92 -10.06 -9.81 62.12
N ARG A 93 -10.71 -9.08 63.02
CA ARG A 93 -11.67 -8.00 62.68
C ARG A 93 -11.34 -6.73 63.45
N GLY A 94 -10.70 -5.76 62.81
CA GLY A 94 -10.27 -4.49 63.42
C GLY A 94 -8.85 -4.09 63.03
N ILE A 95 -7.94 -3.97 64.00
CA ILE A 95 -6.55 -3.52 63.79
C ILE A 95 -5.57 -4.62 64.21
N ALA A 96 -4.69 -5.05 63.32
CA ALA A 96 -3.65 -6.03 63.60
C ALA A 96 -2.25 -5.43 63.37
N ILE A 97 -1.35 -5.54 64.34
CA ILE A 97 0.03 -5.02 64.24
C ILE A 97 0.99 -6.09 64.75
N GLY A 98 1.68 -6.73 63.82
CA GLY A 98 2.76 -7.66 64.08
C GLY A 98 4.13 -7.03 63.81
N GLY A 99 5.03 -7.07 64.79
CA GLY A 99 6.40 -6.57 64.63
C GLY A 99 7.22 -7.33 63.57
N VAL A 100 6.85 -8.57 63.27
CA VAL A 100 7.43 -9.37 62.18
C VAL A 100 6.34 -9.92 61.23
N TYR A 101 5.26 -10.51 61.73
CA TYR A 101 4.18 -11.03 60.88
C TYR A 101 2.78 -10.76 61.45
N THR A 102 1.76 -10.67 60.61
CA THR A 102 0.35 -10.83 60.99
C THR A 102 -0.22 -11.98 60.15
N ILE A 103 -0.77 -13.02 60.79
CA ILE A 103 -1.22 -14.23 60.09
C ILE A 103 -2.67 -14.57 60.44
N THR A 104 -3.48 -14.89 59.42
CA THR A 104 -4.83 -15.47 59.59
C THR A 104 -5.01 -16.76 58.79
N GLU A 105 -5.82 -17.69 59.29
CA GLU A 105 -6.19 -18.91 58.54
C GLU A 105 -7.45 -18.73 57.67
N GLN A 106 -8.29 -17.76 58.03
CA GLN A 106 -9.44 -17.28 57.26
C GLN A 106 -9.29 -15.75 57.12
N ASP A 107 -10.35 -14.98 57.36
CA ASP A 107 -10.44 -13.58 56.98
C ASP A 107 -9.57 -12.64 57.83
N LEU A 108 -9.08 -11.60 57.16
CA LEU A 108 -8.62 -10.36 57.77
C LEU A 108 -9.55 -9.23 57.35
N ARG A 109 -10.26 -8.61 58.30
CA ARG A 109 -11.21 -7.51 58.03
C ARG A 109 -10.82 -6.25 58.80
N GLY A 110 -10.24 -5.25 58.13
CA GLY A 110 -9.84 -3.98 58.74
C GLY A 110 -8.46 -3.49 58.29
N ILE A 111 -7.55 -3.23 59.24
CA ILE A 111 -6.18 -2.73 58.98
C ILE A 111 -5.17 -3.70 59.58
N ALA A 112 -4.21 -4.16 58.78
CA ALA A 112 -3.14 -5.04 59.22
C ALA A 112 -1.75 -4.56 58.80
N PHE A 113 -0.82 -4.63 59.74
CA PHE A 113 0.61 -4.42 59.52
C PHE A 113 1.39 -5.65 59.98
N GLY A 114 2.41 -6.03 59.21
CA GLY A 114 3.38 -7.06 59.57
C GLY A 114 4.78 -6.65 59.11
N GLY A 115 5.72 -6.45 60.04
CA GLY A 115 7.04 -5.87 59.73
C GLY A 115 7.79 -6.57 58.58
N VAL A 116 7.65 -7.88 58.44
CA VAL A 116 8.08 -8.69 57.29
C VAL A 116 6.89 -9.15 56.44
N GLY A 117 5.70 -9.42 57.00
CA GLY A 117 4.52 -9.60 56.14
C GLY A 117 3.17 -9.84 56.79
N VAL A 118 2.13 -9.69 55.97
CA VAL A 118 0.75 -10.09 56.25
C VAL A 118 0.40 -11.27 55.34
N ASP A 119 -0.02 -12.38 55.93
CA ASP A 119 -0.29 -13.65 55.24
C ASP A 119 -1.65 -14.20 55.67
N VAL A 120 -2.56 -14.39 54.71
CA VAL A 120 -4.01 -14.53 54.97
C VAL A 120 -4.55 -15.73 54.21
N GLY A 121 -4.94 -16.78 54.94
CA GLY A 121 -5.44 -18.05 54.40
C GLY A 121 -6.84 -17.98 53.78
N GLY A 122 -7.58 -16.90 54.02
CA GLY A 122 -8.83 -16.56 53.33
C GLY A 122 -8.70 -15.20 52.63
N ASP A 123 -9.63 -14.30 52.94
CA ASP A 123 -9.78 -13.00 52.27
C ASP A 123 -9.19 -11.82 53.06
N ILE A 124 -8.69 -10.80 52.35
CA ILE A 124 -8.33 -9.48 52.91
C ILE A 124 -9.43 -8.46 52.59
N TYR A 125 -10.26 -8.10 53.57
CA TYR A 125 -11.23 -7.01 53.49
C TYR A 125 -10.67 -5.74 54.16
N GLY A 126 -9.97 -4.88 53.42
CA GLY A 126 -9.38 -3.64 53.94
C GLY A 126 -7.90 -3.46 53.60
N LEU A 127 -7.10 -2.91 54.50
CA LEU A 127 -5.69 -2.57 54.28
C LEU A 127 -4.77 -3.63 54.90
N ALA A 128 -3.85 -4.20 54.12
CA ALA A 128 -2.78 -5.08 54.58
C ALA A 128 -1.41 -4.54 54.12
N SER A 129 -0.42 -4.48 55.02
CA SER A 129 0.90 -3.92 54.70
C SER A 129 2.07 -4.65 55.37
N GLY A 130 3.13 -4.95 54.62
CA GLY A 130 4.36 -5.53 55.18
C GLY A 130 5.57 -5.56 54.23
N ILE A 131 6.79 -5.43 54.76
CA ILE A 131 7.98 -5.13 53.93
C ILE A 131 8.32 -6.27 52.96
N GLY A 132 8.14 -7.52 53.35
CA GLY A 132 8.22 -8.67 52.44
C GLY A 132 6.91 -8.89 51.68
N GLY A 133 5.84 -9.25 52.41
CA GLY A 133 4.59 -9.74 51.81
C GLY A 133 3.31 -9.07 52.32
N ALA A 134 2.32 -8.95 51.43
CA ALA A 134 0.91 -8.72 51.78
C ALA A 134 0.05 -9.59 50.84
N ILE A 135 -0.29 -10.81 51.27
CA ILE A 135 -0.79 -11.88 50.40
C ILE A 135 -2.07 -12.51 50.96
N ALA A 136 -3.08 -12.69 50.10
CA ALA A 136 -4.25 -13.53 50.34
C ALA A 136 -4.16 -14.86 49.58
N VAL A 137 -4.66 -15.95 50.20
CA VAL A 137 -4.83 -17.26 49.56
C VAL A 137 -6.19 -17.35 48.84
N HIS A 138 -7.18 -16.58 49.27
CA HIS A 138 -8.36 -16.25 48.46
C HIS A 138 -8.25 -14.79 48.00
N ASP A 139 -9.24 -13.94 48.30
CA ASP A 139 -9.47 -12.67 47.61
C ASP A 139 -8.92 -11.44 48.36
N VAL A 140 -8.62 -10.35 47.63
CA VAL A 140 -8.27 -9.04 48.21
C VAL A 140 -9.36 -8.01 47.87
N HIS A 141 -10.25 -7.76 48.83
CA HIS A 141 -11.27 -6.70 48.80
C HIS A 141 -10.75 -5.45 49.54
N GLY A 142 -9.75 -4.77 48.96
CA GLY A 142 -9.11 -3.64 49.62
C GLY A 142 -7.74 -3.28 49.03
N ILE A 143 -6.74 -3.05 49.89
CA ILE A 143 -5.41 -2.59 49.51
C ILE A 143 -4.34 -3.48 50.16
N ALA A 144 -3.56 -4.19 49.34
CA ALA A 144 -2.36 -4.91 49.78
C ALA A 144 -1.11 -4.11 49.39
N ILE A 145 -0.22 -3.81 50.34
CA ILE A 145 1.01 -3.02 50.12
C ILE A 145 2.24 -3.80 50.60
N ALA A 146 3.21 -4.04 49.73
CA ALA A 146 4.43 -4.76 50.07
C ALA A 146 5.71 -4.13 49.53
N GLY A 147 6.86 -4.58 50.04
CA GLY A 147 8.15 -4.33 49.39
C GLY A 147 8.48 -5.41 48.35
N VAL A 148 8.21 -6.70 48.61
CA VAL A 148 8.60 -7.80 47.69
C VAL A 148 7.41 -8.39 46.93
N ARG A 149 6.32 -8.82 47.59
CA ARG A 149 5.11 -9.32 46.90
C ARG A 149 3.80 -8.89 47.54
N SER A 150 2.90 -8.29 46.76
CA SER A 150 1.51 -8.01 47.14
C SER A 150 0.53 -8.77 46.23
N GLY A 151 -0.63 -9.18 46.75
CA GLY A 151 -1.75 -9.63 45.93
C GLY A 151 -2.46 -10.89 46.45
N ALA A 152 -2.95 -11.71 45.54
CA ALA A 152 -3.92 -12.78 45.82
C ALA A 152 -3.63 -14.05 45.01
N ARG A 153 -4.10 -15.22 45.47
CA ARG A 153 -4.37 -16.34 44.57
C ARG A 153 -5.80 -16.34 44.02
N GLY A 154 -6.74 -15.77 44.75
CA GLY A 154 -8.07 -15.44 44.25
C GLY A 154 -8.09 -14.12 43.49
N ASP A 155 -9.25 -13.47 43.51
CA ASP A 155 -9.51 -12.21 42.83
C ASP A 155 -9.01 -11.00 43.64
N ILE A 156 -8.65 -9.91 42.94
CA ILE A 156 -8.29 -8.62 43.54
C ILE A 156 -9.35 -7.59 43.16
N SER A 157 -10.10 -7.11 44.14
CA SER A 157 -11.09 -6.04 44.02
C SER A 157 -10.62 -4.84 44.85
N GLY A 158 -9.79 -3.99 44.24
CA GLY A 158 -9.10 -2.90 44.93
C GLY A 158 -7.69 -2.66 44.40
N ALA A 159 -6.66 -2.77 45.24
CA ALA A 159 -5.28 -2.49 44.85
C ALA A 159 -4.25 -3.46 45.45
N ALA A 160 -3.22 -3.79 44.66
CA ALA A 160 -2.03 -4.50 45.12
C ALA A 160 -0.77 -3.74 44.63
N LEU A 161 0.01 -3.24 45.59
CA LEU A 161 1.12 -2.30 45.38
C LEU A 161 2.43 -2.89 45.93
N SER A 162 3.47 -2.96 45.11
CA SER A 162 4.76 -3.58 45.46
C SER A 162 5.96 -2.92 44.81
N LEU A 163 7.10 -2.86 45.50
CA LEU A 163 8.38 -2.51 44.87
C LEU A 163 8.99 -3.69 44.08
N GLY A 164 8.58 -4.93 44.40
CA GLY A 164 8.85 -6.13 43.63
C GLY A 164 7.68 -6.48 42.71
N ILE A 165 6.87 -7.46 43.11
CA ILE A 165 5.80 -8.05 42.30
C ILE A 165 4.42 -7.72 42.87
N ALA A 166 3.47 -7.34 42.01
CA ALA A 166 2.04 -7.34 42.30
C ALA A 166 1.34 -8.39 41.43
N ALA A 167 0.65 -9.36 42.02
CA ALA A 167 0.11 -10.50 41.28
C ALA A 167 -1.24 -11.02 41.82
N GLY A 168 -2.21 -11.21 40.93
CA GLY A 168 -3.44 -11.96 41.18
C GLY A 168 -3.47 -13.27 40.37
N GLU A 169 -3.70 -14.42 41.00
CA GLU A 169 -3.89 -15.67 40.24
C GLU A 169 -5.36 -15.83 39.77
N GLY A 170 -6.31 -15.12 40.39
CA GLY A 170 -7.65 -14.81 39.86
C GLY A 170 -7.72 -13.50 39.08
N ASN A 171 -8.95 -13.00 38.84
CA ASN A 171 -9.22 -11.75 38.13
C ASN A 171 -8.74 -10.54 38.94
N THR A 172 -8.51 -9.40 38.29
CA THR A 172 -8.20 -8.14 39.00
C THR A 172 -9.05 -6.98 38.49
N THR A 173 -9.90 -6.44 39.36
CA THR A 173 -10.62 -5.19 39.15
C THR A 173 -10.04 -4.09 40.05
N GLY A 174 -9.31 -3.15 39.45
CA GLY A 174 -8.67 -2.04 40.17
C GLY A 174 -7.21 -1.79 39.77
N LEU A 175 -6.29 -1.74 40.73
CA LEU A 175 -4.93 -1.21 40.56
C LEU A 175 -3.83 -2.23 40.94
N LEU A 176 -3.05 -2.68 39.96
CA LEU A 176 -1.79 -3.42 40.15
C LEU A 176 -0.60 -2.48 39.91
N VAL A 177 0.32 -2.39 40.87
CA VAL A 177 1.60 -1.67 40.69
C VAL A 177 2.73 -2.52 41.24
N GLY A 178 3.70 -2.88 40.41
CA GLY A 178 4.85 -3.70 40.80
C GLY A 178 6.14 -3.17 40.16
N GLY A 179 7.19 -2.92 40.94
CA GLY A 179 8.46 -2.46 40.34
C GLY A 179 9.03 -3.47 39.33
N ALA A 180 9.22 -4.71 39.73
CA ALA A 180 9.71 -5.79 38.86
C ALA A 180 8.64 -6.36 37.92
N GLY A 181 7.37 -6.38 38.32
CA GLY A 181 6.27 -6.80 37.45
C GLY A 181 4.88 -6.75 38.09
N ALA A 182 3.86 -6.57 37.27
CA ALA A 182 2.46 -6.48 37.69
C ALA A 182 1.53 -7.29 36.77
N TRP A 183 0.87 -8.34 37.28
CA TRP A 183 0.09 -9.25 36.45
C TRP A 183 -1.18 -9.84 37.09
N THR A 184 -2.06 -10.34 36.22
CA THR A 184 -3.12 -11.30 36.58
C THR A 184 -3.09 -12.49 35.64
N ASN A 185 -3.38 -13.70 36.13
CA ASN A 185 -3.50 -14.89 35.28
C ASN A 185 -4.86 -14.98 34.54
N HIS A 186 -5.82 -14.10 34.84
CA HIS A 186 -7.16 -14.06 34.26
C HIS A 186 -7.48 -12.66 33.70
N ASP A 187 -8.71 -12.15 33.87
CA ASP A 187 -9.14 -10.83 33.41
C ASP A 187 -8.53 -9.68 34.23
N LEU A 188 -8.05 -8.64 33.55
CA LEU A 188 -7.70 -7.35 34.13
C LEU A 188 -8.75 -6.28 33.77
N ARG A 189 -9.23 -5.54 34.77
CA ARG A 189 -10.20 -4.44 34.61
C ARG A 189 -9.75 -3.24 35.46
N GLY A 190 -8.94 -2.36 34.88
CA GLY A 190 -8.41 -1.18 35.56
C GLY A 190 -7.01 -0.79 35.08
N VAL A 191 -6.05 -0.79 35.99
CA VAL A 191 -4.69 -0.25 35.77
C VAL A 191 -3.65 -1.26 36.26
N SER A 192 -2.73 -1.67 35.39
CA SER A 192 -1.52 -2.43 35.73
C SER A 192 -0.27 -1.69 35.25
N LEU A 193 0.64 -1.40 36.18
CA LEU A 193 1.86 -0.63 35.95
C LEU A 193 3.10 -1.35 36.49
N ALA A 194 4.16 -1.45 35.69
CA ALA A 194 5.46 -1.93 36.16
C ALA A 194 6.66 -1.27 35.46
N LEU A 195 7.82 -1.26 36.13
CA LEU A 195 9.10 -0.91 35.48
C LEU A 195 9.66 -2.10 34.68
N GLY A 196 9.34 -3.32 35.11
CA GLY A 196 9.56 -4.54 34.33
C GLY A 196 8.39 -4.87 33.39
N GLY A 197 7.79 -6.04 33.57
CA GLY A 197 6.71 -6.55 32.69
C GLY A 197 5.30 -6.35 33.27
N THR A 198 4.31 -6.15 32.40
CA THR A 198 2.88 -6.22 32.76
C THR A 198 2.12 -7.19 31.86
N TRP A 199 1.15 -7.89 32.44
CA TRP A 199 0.47 -9.00 31.77
C TRP A 199 -0.95 -9.24 32.31
N ALA A 200 -1.93 -9.36 31.42
CA ALA A 200 -3.23 -9.97 31.69
C ALA A 200 -3.30 -11.34 31.00
N GLY A 201 -3.62 -12.39 31.75
CA GLY A 201 -3.66 -13.77 31.26
C GLY A 201 -4.80 -14.04 30.28
N HIS A 202 -5.93 -13.35 30.46
CA HIS A 202 -7.09 -13.43 29.58
C HIS A 202 -7.43 -12.06 28.96
N ASP A 203 -8.54 -11.41 29.30
CA ASP A 203 -8.90 -10.10 28.75
C ASP A 203 -8.23 -8.94 29.49
N GLY A 204 -7.73 -7.95 28.75
CA GLY A 204 -7.11 -6.74 29.30
C GLY A 204 -7.94 -5.49 29.05
N ARG A 205 -8.58 -4.92 30.09
CA ARG A 205 -9.46 -3.73 29.95
C ARG A 205 -8.95 -2.56 30.79
N GLY A 206 -8.52 -1.49 30.14
CA GLY A 206 -8.03 -0.26 30.76
C GLY A 206 -6.60 0.10 30.36
N LEU A 207 -5.69 0.10 31.34
CA LEU A 207 -4.32 0.60 31.19
C LEU A 207 -3.30 -0.48 31.59
N ILE A 208 -2.46 -0.92 30.65
CA ILE A 208 -1.45 -1.97 30.86
C ILE A 208 -0.10 -1.42 30.39
N ILE A 209 0.77 -1.00 31.31
CA ILE A 209 2.06 -0.37 30.99
C ILE A 209 3.23 -1.07 31.69
N GLY A 210 4.16 -1.63 30.92
CA GLY A 210 5.42 -2.19 31.42
C GLY A 210 6.65 -1.52 30.81
N GLY A 211 7.60 -1.11 31.65
CA GLY A 211 8.86 -0.50 31.20
C GLY A 211 9.73 -1.42 30.33
N VAL A 212 9.55 -2.74 30.40
CA VAL A 212 10.09 -3.71 29.43
C VAL A 212 9.02 -4.14 28.44
N GLY A 213 7.83 -4.53 28.90
CA GLY A 213 6.76 -4.97 27.99
C GLY A 213 5.39 -5.11 28.64
N ALA A 214 4.35 -5.08 27.80
CA ALA A 214 2.94 -5.18 28.21
C ALA A 214 2.17 -6.14 27.32
N ALA A 215 1.34 -7.02 27.90
CA ALA A 215 0.60 -8.03 27.14
C ALA A 215 -0.84 -8.27 27.65
N SER A 216 -1.73 -8.59 26.72
CA SER A 216 -3.02 -9.26 26.98
C SER A 216 -3.05 -10.61 26.27
N GLY A 217 -3.40 -11.69 26.97
CA GLY A 217 -3.40 -13.05 26.43
C GLY A 217 -4.51 -13.31 25.42
N HIS A 218 -5.67 -12.67 25.60
CA HIS A 218 -6.82 -12.76 24.70
C HIS A 218 -7.16 -11.38 24.11
N ASP A 219 -8.36 -10.85 24.36
CA ASP A 219 -8.80 -9.55 23.84
C ASP A 219 -8.28 -8.39 24.70
N ALA A 220 -8.22 -7.19 24.14
CA ALA A 220 -7.88 -5.99 24.89
C ALA A 220 -8.67 -4.74 24.48
N SER A 221 -8.87 -3.85 25.45
CA SER A 221 -9.50 -2.54 25.25
C SER A 221 -8.82 -1.46 26.09
N GLY A 222 -8.51 -0.31 25.48
CA GLY A 222 -7.77 0.78 26.12
C GLY A 222 -6.35 0.94 25.60
N LEU A 223 -5.34 0.89 26.48
CA LEU A 223 -3.92 1.08 26.14
C LEU A 223 -3.04 -0.07 26.68
N VAL A 224 -2.30 -0.71 25.78
CA VAL A 224 -1.25 -1.69 26.09
C VAL A 224 0.10 -1.12 25.62
N ALA A 225 0.99 -0.75 26.53
CA ALA A 225 2.23 -0.04 26.21
C ALA A 225 3.48 -0.67 26.85
N GLY A 226 4.49 -0.96 26.03
CA GLY A 226 5.69 -1.69 26.44
C GLY A 226 6.98 -1.04 25.96
N GLY A 227 7.94 -0.81 26.87
CA GLY A 227 9.19 -0.09 26.54
C GLY A 227 10.06 -0.79 25.47
N VAL A 228 10.03 -2.12 25.39
CA VAL A 228 10.60 -2.90 24.28
C VAL A 228 9.50 -3.41 23.35
N GLY A 229 8.40 -3.97 23.89
CA GLY A 229 7.29 -4.41 23.05
C GLY A 229 5.96 -4.60 23.75
N ALA A 230 4.88 -4.50 22.97
CA ALA A 230 3.50 -4.63 23.42
C ALA A 230 2.69 -5.57 22.51
N GLY A 231 1.81 -6.38 23.09
CA GLY A 231 1.06 -7.40 22.34
C GLY A 231 -0.35 -7.69 22.87
N VAL A 232 -1.26 -8.01 21.96
CA VAL A 232 -2.62 -8.49 22.24
C VAL A 232 -2.84 -9.79 21.48
N GLY A 233 -3.14 -10.88 22.17
CA GLY A 233 -3.20 -12.22 21.59
C GLY A 233 -4.33 -12.45 20.59
N HIS A 234 -5.47 -11.76 20.77
CA HIS A 234 -6.65 -11.90 19.93
C HIS A 234 -7.04 -10.55 19.29
N SER A 235 -8.10 -9.87 19.76
CA SER A 235 -8.62 -8.63 19.15
C SER A 235 -8.41 -7.40 20.02
N MET A 236 -8.28 -6.22 19.38
CA MET A 236 -7.97 -4.96 20.06
C MET A 236 -8.95 -3.82 19.73
N LEU A 237 -9.33 -3.08 20.77
CA LEU A 237 -10.05 -1.80 20.69
C LEU A 237 -9.27 -0.71 21.44
N GLY A 238 -8.46 0.07 20.72
CA GLY A 238 -7.62 1.12 21.32
C GLY A 238 -6.18 1.11 20.80
N ILE A 239 -5.19 1.31 21.67
CA ILE A 239 -3.79 1.53 21.29
C ILE A 239 -2.87 0.43 21.82
N VAL A 240 -2.03 -0.14 20.94
CA VAL A 240 -0.88 -0.99 21.28
C VAL A 240 0.39 -0.25 20.90
N ALA A 241 1.27 0.02 21.86
CA ALA A 241 2.47 0.83 21.66
C ALA A 241 3.73 0.13 22.19
N GLY A 242 4.66 -0.22 21.31
CA GLY A 242 5.94 -0.85 21.66
C GLY A 242 7.12 0.05 21.31
N GLY A 243 8.23 -0.07 22.03
CA GLY A 243 9.49 0.58 21.60
C GLY A 243 10.00 0.02 20.28
N PHE A 244 10.13 -1.30 20.18
CA PHE A 244 10.63 -2.02 19.01
C PHE A 244 9.59 -2.93 18.33
N GLY A 245 8.60 -3.44 19.06
CA GLY A 245 7.57 -4.33 18.50
C GLY A 245 6.17 -4.07 19.08
N ALA A 246 5.17 -3.89 18.21
CA ALA A 246 3.76 -3.80 18.59
C ALA A 246 2.90 -4.72 17.71
N GLY A 247 1.97 -5.46 18.31
CA GLY A 247 1.17 -6.45 17.55
C GLY A 247 -0.21 -6.75 18.12
N VAL A 248 -1.15 -7.04 17.21
CA VAL A 248 -2.49 -7.60 17.49
C VAL A 248 -2.63 -8.92 16.73
N GLY A 249 -2.96 -10.00 17.42
CA GLY A 249 -2.92 -11.37 16.89
C GLY A 249 -3.97 -11.68 15.83
N LYS A 250 -5.16 -11.07 15.91
CA LYS A 250 -6.16 -11.04 14.84
C LYS A 250 -6.53 -9.60 14.48
N ASP A 251 -7.56 -9.05 15.14
CA ASP A 251 -8.36 -7.98 14.58
C ASP A 251 -8.20 -6.67 15.35
N LEU A 252 -7.83 -5.61 14.64
CA LEU A 252 -7.84 -4.24 15.16
C LEU A 252 -9.18 -3.59 14.80
N HIS A 253 -10.20 -3.75 15.66
CA HIS A 253 -11.57 -3.29 15.38
C HIS A 253 -11.67 -1.78 15.16
N PHE A 254 -10.93 -1.01 15.96
CA PHE A 254 -10.67 0.41 15.79
C PHE A 254 -9.51 0.80 16.71
N GLY A 255 -8.43 1.38 16.16
CA GLY A 255 -7.30 1.71 17.02
C GLY A 255 -6.00 2.11 16.34
N ALA A 256 -4.90 1.93 17.07
CA ALA A 256 -3.54 2.18 16.61
C ALA A 256 -2.54 1.10 17.10
N VAL A 257 -1.62 0.69 16.23
CA VAL A 257 -0.47 -0.18 16.56
C VAL A 257 0.81 0.57 16.19
N LEU A 258 1.63 0.90 17.19
CA LEU A 258 2.70 1.90 17.08
C LEU A 258 4.06 1.35 17.56
N SER A 259 5.12 1.57 16.79
CA SER A 259 6.46 1.06 17.06
C SER A 259 7.57 1.82 16.32
N ALA A 260 8.78 1.89 16.88
CA ALA A 260 9.97 2.34 16.15
C ALA A 260 10.61 1.22 15.30
N GLY A 261 10.29 -0.05 15.57
CA GLY A 261 10.72 -1.21 14.79
C GLY A 261 9.60 -1.74 13.90
N GLY A 262 8.96 -2.83 14.32
CA GLY A 262 7.83 -3.45 13.62
C GLY A 262 6.47 -3.19 14.28
N ALA A 263 5.42 -2.97 13.48
CA ALA A 263 4.02 -2.95 13.91
C ALA A 263 3.18 -3.91 13.06
N GLY A 264 2.18 -4.60 13.62
CA GLY A 264 1.38 -5.54 12.82
C GLY A 264 0.00 -5.88 13.35
N VAL A 265 -0.89 -6.25 12.43
CA VAL A 265 -2.23 -6.79 12.70
C VAL A 265 -2.37 -8.11 11.94
N GLY A 266 -2.65 -9.20 12.65
CA GLY A 266 -2.57 -10.56 12.10
C GLY A 266 -3.69 -10.94 11.13
N HIS A 267 -4.85 -10.29 11.22
CA HIS A 267 -5.99 -10.51 10.32
C HIS A 267 -6.55 -9.16 9.82
N ASP A 268 -7.72 -8.70 10.26
CA ASP A 268 -8.36 -7.49 9.73
C ASP A 268 -8.00 -6.24 10.54
N GLY A 269 -7.66 -5.15 9.84
CA GLY A 269 -7.16 -3.91 10.46
C GLY A 269 -8.01 -2.68 10.16
N ARG A 270 -8.45 -1.95 11.19
CA ARG A 270 -9.14 -0.66 11.05
C ARG A 270 -8.48 0.42 11.92
N GLY A 271 -7.89 1.44 11.29
CA GLY A 271 -7.18 2.52 11.96
C GLY A 271 -5.70 2.57 11.59
N LEU A 272 -4.82 2.79 12.56
CA LEU A 272 -3.44 3.25 12.37
C LEU A 272 -2.40 2.14 12.62
N VAL A 273 -1.45 1.89 11.71
CA VAL A 273 -0.36 0.90 11.92
C VAL A 273 1.01 1.46 11.51
N VAL A 274 1.92 1.80 12.42
CA VAL A 274 3.28 2.27 12.03
C VAL A 274 4.37 1.60 12.85
N GLY A 275 5.24 0.86 12.15
CA GLY A 275 6.56 0.45 12.60
C GLY A 275 7.62 1.23 11.84
N GLY A 276 8.58 1.84 12.53
CA GLY A 276 9.64 2.66 11.92
C GLY A 276 10.52 1.94 10.90
N VAL A 277 10.63 0.61 10.96
CA VAL A 277 11.28 -0.22 9.92
C VAL A 277 10.26 -0.74 8.91
N GLY A 278 9.11 -1.23 9.38
CA GLY A 278 8.06 -1.77 8.53
C GLY A 278 6.83 -2.17 9.33
N ALA A 279 5.74 -2.44 8.62
CA ALA A 279 4.49 -2.89 9.21
C ALA A 279 3.68 -3.73 8.21
N GLY A 280 2.54 -4.26 8.64
CA GLY A 280 1.62 -4.95 7.74
C GLY A 280 0.30 -5.36 8.38
N VAL A 281 -0.68 -5.63 7.51
CA VAL A 281 -2.02 -6.14 7.89
C VAL A 281 -2.27 -7.45 7.14
N GLY A 282 -2.60 -8.50 7.89
CA GLY A 282 -2.60 -9.88 7.41
C GLY A 282 -3.72 -10.24 6.43
N HIS A 283 -4.85 -9.53 6.46
CA HIS A 283 -5.99 -9.72 5.55
C HIS A 283 -6.46 -8.37 4.97
N ASP A 284 -7.65 -7.85 5.35
CA ASP A 284 -8.22 -6.60 4.83
C ASP A 284 -7.86 -5.40 5.71
N HIS A 285 -7.67 -4.23 5.09
CA HIS A 285 -7.36 -2.99 5.81
C HIS A 285 -8.23 -1.79 5.38
N GLU A 286 -8.84 -1.14 6.35
CA GLU A 286 -9.37 0.22 6.19
C GLU A 286 -8.40 1.22 6.85
N GLY A 287 -7.82 2.09 6.00
CA GLY A 287 -6.55 2.79 6.19
C GLY A 287 -6.35 3.52 7.52
N ILE A 288 -5.11 3.73 7.95
CA ILE A 288 -3.85 3.78 7.18
C ILE A 288 -2.74 3.08 8.00
N VAL A 289 -1.60 2.66 7.46
CA VAL A 289 -0.32 3.39 7.32
C VAL A 289 0.73 2.26 7.32
N ILE A 290 1.93 2.47 6.77
CA ILE A 290 3.14 1.71 7.11
C ILE A 290 4.37 2.67 7.15
N GLY A 291 5.55 2.22 7.62
CA GLY A 291 6.75 3.02 7.87
C GLY A 291 7.98 2.71 7.00
N GLY A 292 9.17 2.79 7.60
CA GLY A 292 10.40 3.25 6.93
C GLY A 292 10.87 2.52 5.67
N LEU A 293 10.81 1.19 5.60
CA LEU A 293 11.28 0.42 4.44
C LEU A 293 10.14 -0.16 3.59
N GLY A 294 9.29 -0.99 4.18
CA GLY A 294 8.40 -1.88 3.43
C GLY A 294 6.98 -1.92 3.96
N ALA A 295 6.02 -1.88 3.03
CA ALA A 295 4.59 -1.74 3.30
C ALA A 295 3.75 -2.78 2.53
N GLY A 296 2.98 -3.61 3.26
CA GLY A 296 2.03 -4.57 2.68
C GLY A 296 0.68 -4.65 3.39
N VAL A 297 -0.40 -4.67 2.60
CA VAL A 297 -1.73 -5.20 2.99
C VAL A 297 -1.99 -6.44 2.14
N SER A 298 -2.22 -7.60 2.76
CA SER A 298 -2.25 -8.89 2.05
C SER A 298 -3.42 -9.04 1.07
N HIS A 299 -4.59 -8.48 1.39
CA HIS A 299 -5.80 -8.64 0.58
C HIS A 299 -6.33 -7.27 0.10
N LYS A 300 -7.48 -6.79 0.57
CA LYS A 300 -8.07 -5.52 0.10
C LYS A 300 -7.69 -4.34 0.96
N GLY A 301 -7.53 -3.17 0.33
CA GLY A 301 -7.21 -1.92 1.02
C GLY A 301 -8.11 -0.75 0.64
N ARG A 302 -8.55 0.01 1.64
CA ARG A 302 -8.90 1.43 1.50
C ARG A 302 -7.73 2.24 2.04
N GLY A 303 -7.12 3.06 1.18
CA GLY A 303 -5.85 3.74 1.47
C GLY A 303 -5.95 4.88 2.48
N LEU A 304 -4.89 5.64 2.74
CA LEU A 304 -3.52 5.62 2.20
C LEU A 304 -2.67 4.42 2.72
N VAL A 305 -1.40 4.25 2.32
CA VAL A 305 -0.51 3.18 2.86
C VAL A 305 0.98 3.60 3.06
N ALA A 306 1.83 3.47 2.03
CA ALA A 306 3.24 3.89 1.91
C ALA A 306 4.37 3.26 2.78
N GLY A 307 5.57 3.18 2.20
CA GLY A 307 6.83 2.81 2.87
C GLY A 307 8.05 3.14 2.00
N GLY A 308 9.20 3.48 2.60
CA GLY A 308 10.29 4.19 1.90
C GLY A 308 10.88 3.49 0.68
N VAL A 309 11.01 2.16 0.69
CA VAL A 309 11.52 1.36 -0.44
C VAL A 309 10.39 0.78 -1.28
N GLY A 310 9.38 0.18 -0.65
CA GLY A 310 8.32 -0.55 -1.35
C GLY A 310 6.96 -0.50 -0.65
N ALA A 311 5.90 -0.39 -1.45
CA ALA A 311 4.51 -0.48 -0.99
C ALA A 311 3.65 -1.38 -1.89
N GLY A 312 2.80 -2.20 -1.29
CA GLY A 312 1.94 -3.16 -2.00
C GLY A 312 0.59 -3.42 -1.32
N VAL A 313 -0.42 -3.66 -2.15
CA VAL A 313 -1.74 -4.19 -1.73
C VAL A 313 -2.06 -5.40 -2.60
N GLY A 314 -2.40 -6.53 -1.99
CA GLY A 314 -2.44 -7.83 -2.68
C GLY A 314 -3.64 -8.04 -3.62
N HIS A 315 -4.79 -7.40 -3.36
CA HIS A 315 -6.00 -7.53 -4.17
C HIS A 315 -6.48 -6.17 -4.70
N ASP A 316 -7.72 -5.76 -4.38
CA ASP A 316 -8.31 -4.50 -4.83
C ASP A 316 -7.87 -3.34 -3.94
N PHE A 317 -7.68 -2.16 -4.53
CA PHE A 317 -7.29 -0.97 -3.80
C PHE A 317 -8.05 0.30 -4.22
N ALA A 318 -8.39 1.11 -3.22
CA ALA A 318 -8.84 2.49 -3.37
C ALA A 318 -7.79 3.43 -2.74
N GLY A 319 -6.99 4.10 -3.58
CA GLY A 319 -5.78 4.94 -3.37
C GLY A 319 -5.45 5.45 -1.94
N LEU A 320 -4.18 5.55 -1.52
CA LEU A 320 -3.11 6.31 -2.20
C LEU A 320 -1.68 6.05 -1.63
N THR A 321 -0.63 6.26 -2.45
CA THR A 321 0.84 6.29 -2.13
C THR A 321 1.51 5.04 -1.51
N VAL A 322 2.83 4.76 -1.58
CA VAL A 322 4.03 5.13 -2.37
C VAL A 322 5.15 4.18 -1.91
N GLY A 323 6.07 3.78 -2.80
CA GLY A 323 7.38 3.23 -2.40
C GLY A 323 8.46 3.54 -3.43
N THR A 324 9.64 4.02 -3.02
CA THR A 324 10.58 4.68 -3.97
C THR A 324 11.15 3.75 -5.04
N LEU A 325 11.29 2.45 -4.79
CA LEU A 325 11.71 1.48 -5.81
C LEU A 325 10.53 0.70 -6.41
N GLY A 326 9.48 0.44 -5.63
CA GLY A 326 8.31 -0.32 -6.07
C GLY A 326 7.00 0.14 -5.42
N ALA A 327 5.97 0.33 -6.25
CA ALA A 327 4.58 0.48 -5.80
C ALA A 327 3.66 -0.43 -6.63
N GLY A 328 2.84 -1.26 -5.99
CA GLY A 328 2.04 -2.29 -6.68
C GLY A 328 0.63 -2.49 -6.11
N VAL A 329 -0.34 -2.70 -7.01
CA VAL A 329 -1.69 -3.20 -6.68
C VAL A 329 -1.92 -4.52 -7.40
N GLY A 330 -2.15 -5.58 -6.63
CA GLY A 330 -2.13 -6.97 -7.10
C GLY A 330 -3.33 -7.37 -7.97
N HIS A 331 -4.46 -6.68 -7.86
CA HIS A 331 -5.61 -6.83 -8.76
C HIS A 331 -6.01 -5.49 -9.41
N SER A 332 -7.07 -4.82 -8.93
CA SER A 332 -7.66 -3.65 -9.56
C SER A 332 -7.56 -2.39 -8.71
N LEU A 333 -7.33 -1.25 -9.37
CA LEU A 333 -7.28 0.07 -8.73
C LEU A 333 -8.60 0.80 -8.97
N GLU A 334 -9.54 0.69 -8.02
CA GLU A 334 -10.91 1.21 -8.12
C GLU A 334 -10.98 2.74 -8.06
N PHE A 335 -10.04 3.34 -7.33
CA PHE A 335 -9.85 4.77 -7.12
C PHE A 335 -8.35 5.01 -7.00
N GLY A 336 -7.79 5.96 -7.74
CA GLY A 336 -6.34 5.97 -8.03
C GLY A 336 -5.39 6.29 -6.86
N ALA A 337 -4.42 5.40 -6.57
CA ALA A 337 -2.96 5.68 -6.36
C ALA A 337 -2.16 4.50 -5.66
N VAL A 338 -0.80 4.45 -5.50
CA VAL A 338 0.32 4.33 -6.51
C VAL A 338 1.76 4.77 -6.02
N LEU A 339 2.68 5.00 -6.99
CA LEU A 339 3.85 5.92 -7.10
C LEU A 339 5.21 5.43 -6.59
N SER A 340 6.20 5.52 -7.48
CA SER A 340 7.57 5.04 -7.30
C SER A 340 8.56 5.85 -8.15
N LEU A 341 9.84 5.88 -7.79
CA LEU A 341 10.94 6.34 -8.66
C LEU A 341 11.54 5.18 -9.47
N GLY A 342 11.37 3.94 -9.03
CA GLY A 342 11.60 2.73 -9.82
C GLY A 342 10.38 2.38 -10.68
N GLY A 343 9.73 1.26 -10.35
CA GLY A 343 8.55 0.75 -11.06
C GLY A 343 7.24 0.99 -10.31
N ALA A 344 6.17 1.28 -11.05
CA ALA A 344 4.79 1.32 -10.54
C ALA A 344 3.87 0.39 -11.38
N GLY A 345 3.02 -0.41 -10.75
CA GLY A 345 2.21 -1.41 -11.47
C GLY A 345 0.80 -1.65 -10.89
N VAL A 346 -0.15 -1.92 -11.79
CA VAL A 346 -1.48 -2.44 -11.47
C VAL A 346 -1.74 -3.67 -12.36
N SER A 347 -2.03 -4.83 -11.76
CA SER A 347 -2.13 -6.10 -12.50
C SER A 347 -3.31 -6.18 -13.46
N HIS A 348 -4.42 -5.49 -13.14
CA HIS A 348 -5.65 -5.54 -13.92
C HIS A 348 -6.11 -4.13 -14.36
N ASP A 349 -7.32 -3.71 -13.99
CA ASP A 349 -7.91 -2.42 -14.38
C ASP A 349 -7.40 -1.27 -13.49
N ALA A 350 -7.14 -0.11 -14.10
CA ALA A 350 -6.70 1.10 -13.40
C ALA A 350 -7.60 2.32 -13.67
N ARG A 351 -8.19 2.86 -12.59
CA ARG A 351 -9.02 4.08 -12.63
C ARG A 351 -8.24 5.31 -12.16
N GLY A 352 -7.48 5.88 -13.10
CA GLY A 352 -6.89 7.21 -13.02
C GLY A 352 -5.53 7.27 -12.35
N LEU A 353 -4.48 7.41 -13.18
CA LEU A 353 -3.11 7.77 -12.77
C LEU A 353 -2.45 6.58 -11.96
N VAL A 354 -1.13 6.40 -11.70
CA VAL A 354 0.08 7.26 -11.60
C VAL A 354 1.39 6.45 -11.85
N ILE A 355 2.53 7.06 -11.56
CA ILE A 355 3.76 7.07 -12.36
C ILE A 355 4.89 6.23 -11.71
N GLY A 356 5.85 5.79 -12.52
CA GLY A 356 7.19 5.36 -12.07
C GLY A 356 8.27 6.33 -12.56
N GLY A 357 9.45 6.37 -11.95
CA GLY A 357 10.59 7.10 -12.54
C GLY A 357 11.17 6.34 -13.73
N LEU A 358 11.37 5.02 -13.60
CA LEU A 358 11.87 4.18 -14.70
C LEU A 358 10.75 3.64 -15.60
N GLY A 359 9.69 3.09 -15.01
CA GLY A 359 8.63 2.44 -15.79
C GLY A 359 7.31 2.30 -15.06
N SER A 360 6.21 2.23 -15.83
CA SER A 360 4.89 1.96 -15.28
C SER A 360 4.00 1.14 -16.22
N GLY A 361 3.20 0.24 -15.65
CA GLY A 361 2.36 -0.68 -16.41
C GLY A 361 0.97 -0.90 -15.79
N VAL A 362 -0.03 -1.02 -16.66
CA VAL A 362 -1.39 -1.44 -16.32
C VAL A 362 -1.70 -2.69 -17.12
N GLY A 363 -2.01 -3.80 -16.45
CA GLY A 363 -2.12 -5.11 -17.10
C GLY A 363 -3.37 -5.27 -17.98
N HIS A 364 -4.45 -4.55 -17.69
CA HIS A 364 -5.69 -4.58 -18.48
C HIS A 364 -6.09 -3.17 -18.94
N ASP A 365 -7.25 -2.63 -18.57
CA ASP A 365 -7.74 -1.35 -19.09
C ASP A 365 -7.33 -0.15 -18.23
N LEU A 366 -6.85 0.90 -18.89
CA LEU A 366 -6.51 2.18 -18.26
C LEU A 366 -7.56 3.25 -18.55
N THR A 367 -8.09 3.85 -17.47
CA THR A 367 -8.88 5.08 -17.52
C THR A 367 -8.04 6.27 -17.06
N GLY A 368 -7.09 6.68 -17.91
CA GLY A 368 -6.33 7.95 -17.83
C GLY A 368 -4.94 7.87 -17.18
N LEU A 369 -3.87 8.01 -18.00
CA LEU A 369 -2.47 8.33 -17.60
C LEU A 369 -1.76 7.16 -16.86
N THR A 370 -0.53 6.70 -17.19
CA THR A 370 0.79 7.26 -16.74
C THR A 370 2.02 6.37 -17.00
N ALA A 371 3.26 6.77 -16.70
CA ALA A 371 4.10 7.84 -17.31
C ALA A 371 5.63 7.62 -17.08
N GLY A 372 6.12 6.37 -16.98
CA GLY A 372 7.52 6.06 -16.64
C GLY A 372 8.57 6.48 -17.68
N ALA A 373 9.68 7.09 -17.25
CA ALA A 373 10.59 7.81 -18.14
C ALA A 373 11.37 6.92 -19.13
N PHE A 374 11.43 5.60 -18.94
CA PHE A 374 11.90 4.66 -19.96
C PHE A 374 10.75 3.91 -20.65
N GLY A 375 9.88 3.23 -19.88
CA GLY A 375 8.84 2.36 -20.46
C GLY A 375 7.44 2.60 -19.91
N THR A 376 6.45 2.65 -20.80
CA THR A 376 5.02 2.61 -20.45
C THR A 376 4.22 1.62 -21.28
N GLY A 377 3.29 0.91 -20.63
CA GLY A 377 2.45 -0.08 -21.27
C GLY A 377 1.04 -0.17 -20.68
N VAL A 378 0.03 -0.24 -21.54
CA VAL A 378 -1.35 -0.62 -21.22
C VAL A 378 -1.63 -1.95 -21.92
N GLY A 379 -1.84 -3.00 -21.13
CA GLY A 379 -1.95 -4.39 -21.61
C GLY A 379 -3.21 -4.68 -22.43
N HIS A 380 -4.28 -3.89 -22.23
CA HIS A 380 -5.48 -3.92 -23.05
C HIS A 380 -5.77 -2.54 -23.69
N SER A 381 -6.78 -1.78 -23.23
CA SER A 381 -7.24 -0.55 -23.89
C SER A 381 -7.10 0.71 -23.04
N LEU A 382 -6.81 1.83 -23.70
CA LEU A 382 -6.75 3.17 -23.10
C LEU A 382 -8.10 3.88 -23.32
N LYS A 383 -9.03 3.69 -22.37
CA LYS A 383 -10.44 4.15 -22.43
C LYS A 383 -10.58 5.67 -22.39
N PHE A 384 -9.72 6.32 -21.60
CA PHE A 384 -9.55 7.76 -21.52
C PHE A 384 -8.04 8.07 -21.40
N GLY A 385 -7.58 9.14 -22.03
CA GLY A 385 -6.24 9.21 -22.61
C GLY A 385 -5.04 9.48 -21.71
N ALA A 386 -3.86 9.62 -22.38
CA ALA A 386 -2.54 10.00 -21.82
C ALA A 386 -1.85 8.81 -21.10
N VAL A 387 -0.54 8.71 -20.82
CA VAL A 387 0.75 9.40 -21.16
C VAL A 387 1.89 8.55 -20.51
N LEU A 388 3.21 8.48 -20.79
CA LEU A 388 4.24 8.75 -21.81
C LEU A 388 5.47 7.89 -21.39
N GLY A 389 6.42 7.55 -22.27
CA GLY A 389 7.74 7.03 -21.83
C GLY A 389 8.90 7.34 -22.76
N GLY A 390 10.03 7.84 -22.24
CA GLY A 390 11.18 8.34 -23.02
C GLY A 390 11.97 7.27 -23.79
N GLY A 391 11.77 5.99 -23.51
CA GLY A 391 12.17 4.88 -24.38
C GLY A 391 11.00 4.44 -25.25
N GLY A 392 9.96 3.85 -24.65
CA GLY A 392 8.80 3.33 -25.36
C GLY A 392 7.46 3.54 -24.65
N ALA A 393 6.40 3.64 -25.45
CA ALA A 393 5.01 3.71 -24.99
C ALA A 393 4.09 2.85 -25.86
N GLY A 394 3.32 1.94 -25.24
CA GLY A 394 2.45 1.00 -25.95
C GLY A 394 1.05 0.87 -25.36
N VAL A 395 0.05 0.71 -26.24
CA VAL A 395 -1.30 0.22 -25.90
C VAL A 395 -1.59 -0.98 -26.78
N SER A 396 -1.88 -2.15 -26.19
CA SER A 396 -2.03 -3.40 -26.97
C SER A 396 -3.25 -3.41 -27.89
N GLN A 397 -4.36 -2.80 -27.46
CA GLN A 397 -5.61 -2.75 -28.21
C GLN A 397 -5.94 -1.31 -28.60
N ASP A 398 -7.12 -0.79 -28.22
CA ASP A 398 -7.63 0.49 -28.67
C ASP A 398 -7.17 1.65 -27.77
N ALA A 399 -6.84 2.79 -28.40
CA ALA A 399 -6.39 3.98 -27.69
C ALA A 399 -7.24 5.22 -28.01
N ARG A 400 -7.83 5.81 -26.96
CA ARG A 400 -8.54 7.09 -27.02
C ARG A 400 -7.77 8.17 -26.23
N GLY A 401 -6.70 8.70 -26.81
CA GLY A 401 -5.83 9.62 -26.08
C GLY A 401 -4.48 9.94 -26.71
N VAL A 402 -3.51 10.26 -25.86
CA VAL A 402 -2.12 10.55 -26.22
C VAL A 402 -1.21 9.40 -25.79
N VAL A 403 -0.36 8.93 -26.69
CA VAL A 403 0.70 7.93 -26.45
C VAL A 403 1.99 8.47 -27.07
N ILE A 404 3.03 8.75 -26.27
CA ILE A 404 4.33 9.24 -26.77
C ILE A 404 5.47 8.41 -26.20
N GLY A 405 6.29 7.89 -27.10
CA GLY A 405 7.46 7.06 -26.85
C GLY A 405 8.72 7.74 -27.38
N GLY A 406 9.74 7.97 -26.55
CA GLY A 406 10.90 8.78 -26.96
C GLY A 406 11.77 8.13 -28.03
N LEU A 407 11.79 6.80 -28.13
CA LEU A 407 12.35 6.05 -29.27
C LEU A 407 11.23 5.44 -30.15
N GLY A 408 10.16 4.89 -29.56
CA GLY A 408 9.06 4.35 -30.35
C GLY A 408 7.71 4.27 -29.62
N ALA A 409 6.62 4.47 -30.36
CA ALA A 409 5.26 4.45 -29.82
C ALA A 409 4.30 3.64 -30.71
N GLY A 410 3.40 2.87 -30.08
CA GLY A 410 2.50 1.98 -30.79
C GLY A 410 1.11 1.85 -30.16
N VAL A 411 0.10 1.72 -31.01
CA VAL A 411 -1.26 1.30 -30.66
C VAL A 411 -1.59 0.08 -31.51
N GLY A 412 -1.85 -1.07 -30.88
CA GLY A 412 -1.97 -2.34 -31.60
C GLY A 412 -3.25 -2.49 -32.41
N ASN A 413 -4.35 -1.86 -31.99
CA ASN A 413 -5.63 -1.85 -32.71
C ASN A 413 -5.92 -0.44 -33.29
N ASN A 414 -6.97 0.26 -32.83
CA ASN A 414 -7.40 1.53 -33.41
C ASN A 414 -6.98 2.74 -32.56
N LEU A 415 -6.69 3.87 -33.23
CA LEU A 415 -6.38 5.14 -32.58
C LEU A 415 -7.45 6.20 -32.85
N THR A 416 -7.94 6.81 -31.76
CA THR A 416 -8.59 8.13 -31.80
C THR A 416 -7.83 9.09 -30.88
N GLY A 417 -6.89 9.85 -31.45
CA GLY A 417 -5.99 10.71 -30.66
C GLY A 417 -4.62 10.92 -31.30
N LEU A 418 -3.54 10.84 -30.50
CA LEU A 418 -2.17 11.19 -30.91
C LEU A 418 -1.19 10.08 -30.52
N VAL A 419 -0.44 9.57 -31.50
CA VAL A 419 0.77 8.75 -31.28
C VAL A 419 1.99 9.54 -31.75
N VAL A 420 3.02 9.65 -30.91
CA VAL A 420 4.33 10.22 -31.30
C VAL A 420 5.46 9.27 -30.89
N GLY A 421 6.31 8.89 -31.84
CA GLY A 421 7.48 8.06 -31.58
C GLY A 421 8.74 8.74 -32.08
N GLY A 422 9.86 8.72 -31.35
CA GLY A 422 11.09 9.36 -31.83
C GLY A 422 11.55 8.84 -33.20
N PHE A 423 11.73 7.52 -33.31
CA PHE A 423 12.14 6.84 -34.54
C PHE A 423 11.00 6.03 -35.20
N GLY A 424 10.04 5.53 -34.43
CA GLY A 424 8.92 4.74 -34.96
C GLY A 424 7.57 5.06 -34.31
N ALA A 425 6.57 5.40 -35.10
CA ALA A 425 5.19 5.62 -34.65
C ALA A 425 4.21 4.75 -35.47
N GLY A 426 3.34 3.98 -34.80
CA GLY A 426 2.46 3.03 -35.47
C GLY A 426 1.05 2.90 -34.88
N VAL A 427 0.08 2.69 -35.77
CA VAL A 427 -1.28 2.22 -35.46
C VAL A 427 -1.52 0.94 -36.24
N GLY A 428 -1.84 -0.17 -35.56
CA GLY A 428 -1.90 -1.51 -36.15
C GLY A 428 -3.08 -1.72 -37.10
N HIS A 429 -4.23 -1.10 -36.83
CA HIS A 429 -5.38 -1.05 -37.74
C HIS A 429 -5.72 0.40 -38.13
N ASP A 430 -6.86 0.95 -37.69
CA ASP A 430 -7.41 2.18 -38.24
C ASP A 430 -7.13 3.44 -37.39
N LEU A 431 -6.72 4.51 -38.07
CA LEU A 431 -6.63 5.86 -37.50
C LEU A 431 -7.99 6.57 -37.68
N GLY A 432 -8.94 6.31 -36.78
CA GLY A 432 -10.32 6.82 -36.90
C GLY A 432 -10.42 8.35 -36.95
N PHE A 433 -9.69 9.03 -36.06
CA PHE A 433 -9.33 10.44 -36.20
C PHE A 433 -8.12 10.75 -35.31
N GLY A 434 -7.04 11.28 -35.88
CA GLY A 434 -5.87 11.58 -35.06
C GLY A 434 -4.60 11.99 -35.79
N ALA A 435 -3.47 11.82 -35.12
CA ALA A 435 -2.15 12.02 -35.69
C ALA A 435 -1.14 10.93 -35.28
N VAL A 436 -0.24 10.58 -36.20
CA VAL A 436 0.85 9.59 -36.00
C VAL A 436 2.15 10.24 -36.47
N LEU A 437 3.05 10.59 -35.55
CA LEU A 437 4.20 11.47 -35.81
C LEU A 437 5.53 10.80 -35.43
N SER A 438 6.54 10.89 -36.30
CA SER A 438 7.88 10.33 -36.06
C SER A 438 8.98 11.04 -36.85
N LEU A 439 10.21 11.04 -36.35
CA LEU A 439 11.39 11.48 -37.10
C LEU A 439 11.94 10.38 -38.04
N GLY A 440 11.58 9.12 -37.78
CA GLY A 440 11.87 7.97 -38.65
C GLY A 440 10.64 7.56 -39.45
N GLY A 441 10.09 6.39 -39.15
CA GLY A 441 8.90 5.84 -39.81
C GLY A 441 7.59 6.17 -39.09
N ALA A 442 6.53 6.47 -39.85
CA ALA A 442 5.16 6.58 -39.33
C ALA A 442 4.19 5.72 -40.16
N GLY A 443 3.38 4.88 -39.51
CA GLY A 443 2.54 3.88 -40.18
C GLY A 443 1.12 3.77 -39.63
N VAL A 444 0.16 3.51 -40.53
CA VAL A 444 -1.21 3.09 -40.21
C VAL A 444 -1.54 1.81 -40.99
N GLY A 445 -1.88 0.73 -40.28
CA GLY A 445 -1.97 -0.62 -40.86
C GLY A 445 -3.17 -0.86 -41.77
N ASN A 446 -4.28 -0.16 -41.57
CA ASN A 446 -5.47 -0.20 -42.45
C ASN A 446 -5.69 1.18 -43.12
N SER A 447 -6.81 1.86 -42.82
CA SER A 447 -7.17 3.17 -43.32
C SER A 447 -7.00 4.25 -42.24
N GLY A 448 -7.04 5.52 -42.63
CA GLY A 448 -6.82 6.60 -41.65
C GLY A 448 -7.37 7.96 -42.04
N ARG A 449 -7.68 8.77 -41.02
CA ARG A 449 -8.08 10.16 -41.15
C ARG A 449 -7.30 11.06 -40.18
N GLY A 450 -6.61 12.05 -40.74
CA GLY A 450 -5.91 13.07 -39.95
C GLY A 450 -4.51 13.38 -40.48
N VAL A 451 -3.48 13.20 -39.66
CA VAL A 451 -2.10 13.61 -39.98
C VAL A 451 -1.12 12.47 -39.73
N VAL A 452 -0.34 12.07 -40.73
CA VAL A 452 0.73 11.06 -40.57
C VAL A 452 2.05 11.66 -41.08
N ILE A 453 3.06 11.76 -40.21
CA ILE A 453 4.35 12.37 -40.51
C ILE A 453 5.47 11.41 -40.10
N GLY A 454 6.29 10.96 -41.05
CA GLY A 454 7.51 10.20 -40.77
C GLY A 454 8.72 10.86 -41.44
N GLY A 455 9.68 11.33 -40.65
CA GLY A 455 10.84 12.07 -41.16
C GLY A 455 11.71 11.30 -42.17
N LEU A 456 11.73 9.96 -42.12
CA LEU A 456 12.24 9.11 -43.21
C LEU A 456 11.15 8.75 -44.22
N GLY A 457 9.94 8.40 -43.76
CA GLY A 457 8.81 8.15 -44.64
C GLY A 457 7.53 7.74 -43.90
N SER A 458 6.40 7.86 -44.58
CA SER A 458 5.08 7.51 -44.02
C SER A 458 4.24 6.64 -44.95
N GLY A 459 3.56 5.66 -44.36
CA GLY A 459 2.76 4.66 -45.08
C GLY A 459 1.38 4.44 -44.49
N VAL A 460 0.39 4.23 -45.36
CA VAL A 460 -0.97 3.80 -45.00
C VAL A 460 -1.38 2.69 -45.97
N SER A 461 -1.74 1.50 -45.46
CA SER A 461 -1.97 0.34 -46.33
C SER A 461 -3.19 0.52 -47.24
N ASP A 462 -4.30 1.02 -46.70
CA ASP A 462 -5.54 1.18 -47.47
C ASP A 462 -5.80 2.63 -47.88
N ASN A 463 -6.80 3.30 -47.30
CA ASN A 463 -7.27 4.61 -47.75
C ASN A 463 -6.92 5.69 -46.72
N PHE A 464 -6.32 6.79 -47.16
CA PHE A 464 -5.95 7.88 -46.27
C PHE A 464 -6.67 9.19 -46.60
N LYS A 465 -7.24 9.84 -45.58
CA LYS A 465 -7.91 11.14 -45.69
C LYS A 465 -7.27 12.19 -44.78
N GLY A 466 -6.39 13.02 -45.34
CA GLY A 466 -5.74 14.11 -44.61
C GLY A 466 -4.36 14.47 -45.14
N LEU A 467 -3.41 14.71 -44.23
CA LEU A 467 -2.05 15.14 -44.52
C LEU A 467 -1.05 14.01 -44.27
N LEU A 468 -0.32 13.61 -45.31
CA LEU A 468 0.69 12.55 -45.30
C LEU A 468 2.05 13.16 -45.68
N LEU A 469 3.02 13.11 -44.75
CA LEU A 469 4.34 13.73 -44.91
C LEU A 469 5.46 12.71 -44.73
N GLY A 470 6.46 12.75 -45.61
CA GLY A 470 7.57 11.80 -45.62
C GLY A 470 8.87 12.43 -46.11
N GLY A 471 10.02 12.04 -45.56
CA GLY A 471 11.32 12.46 -46.12
C GLY A 471 11.54 11.87 -47.51
N LEU A 472 11.86 10.58 -47.56
CA LEU A 472 12.16 9.82 -48.77
C LEU A 472 10.90 9.37 -49.53
N GLY A 473 9.79 9.14 -48.83
CA GLY A 473 8.56 8.68 -49.48
C GLY A 473 7.30 8.83 -48.64
N THR A 474 6.18 9.02 -49.33
CA THR A 474 4.81 8.88 -48.81
C THR A 474 4.05 7.88 -49.67
N GLY A 475 3.41 6.89 -49.05
CA GLY A 475 2.71 5.81 -49.77
C GLY A 475 1.33 5.52 -49.22
N VAL A 476 0.35 5.36 -50.12
CA VAL A 476 -1.01 4.91 -49.79
C VAL A 476 -1.40 3.75 -50.71
N GLY A 477 -1.63 2.55 -50.17
CA GLY A 477 -1.85 1.35 -51.00
C GLY A 477 -3.17 1.37 -51.79
N GLN A 478 -4.19 2.09 -51.34
CA GLN A 478 -5.41 2.37 -52.11
C GLN A 478 -5.47 3.86 -52.50
N GLY A 479 -6.42 4.64 -51.97
CA GLY A 479 -6.66 6.04 -52.34
C GLY A 479 -6.16 7.06 -51.31
N LEU A 480 -5.42 8.08 -51.76
CA LEU A 480 -5.05 9.26 -50.99
C LEU A 480 -6.02 10.41 -51.28
N THR A 481 -6.67 10.94 -50.25
CA THR A 481 -7.55 12.12 -50.34
C THR A 481 -7.10 13.22 -49.38
N GLY A 482 -6.48 14.28 -49.90
CA GLY A 482 -5.93 15.37 -49.09
C GLY A 482 -4.60 15.89 -49.65
N ALA A 483 -3.54 15.81 -48.86
CA ALA A 483 -2.20 16.25 -49.26
C ALA A 483 -1.15 15.16 -48.96
N GLY A 484 -0.38 14.77 -49.98
CA GLY A 484 0.84 13.97 -49.84
C GLY A 484 2.07 14.79 -50.24
N ILE A 485 3.06 14.94 -49.35
CA ILE A 485 4.27 15.73 -49.65
C ILE A 485 5.51 14.95 -49.22
N SER A 486 6.47 14.84 -50.14
CA SER A 486 7.74 14.16 -49.94
C SER A 486 8.90 14.83 -50.67
N ALA A 487 10.11 14.82 -50.08
CA ALA A 487 11.33 15.20 -50.79
C ALA A 487 11.75 14.13 -51.81
N GLY A 488 11.30 12.88 -51.64
CA GLY A 488 11.38 11.82 -52.66
C GLY A 488 10.05 11.60 -53.38
N GLY A 489 9.39 10.47 -53.16
CA GLY A 489 8.20 10.05 -53.91
C GLY A 489 6.85 10.26 -53.19
N VAL A 490 5.79 10.57 -53.94
CA VAL A 490 4.40 10.45 -53.50
C VAL A 490 3.70 9.38 -54.33
N GLY A 491 3.27 8.28 -53.70
CA GLY A 491 2.68 7.13 -54.37
C GLY A 491 1.28 6.76 -53.88
N SER A 492 0.39 6.40 -54.81
CA SER A 492 -0.93 5.83 -54.51
C SER A 492 -1.21 4.61 -55.41
N GLY A 493 -1.61 3.48 -54.81
CA GLY A 493 -1.95 2.28 -55.59
C GLY A 493 -3.21 2.44 -56.45
N LYS A 494 -4.08 3.40 -56.13
CA LYS A 494 -5.26 3.76 -56.93
C LYS A 494 -5.31 5.24 -57.28
N THR A 495 -5.90 6.07 -56.43
CA THR A 495 -6.27 7.45 -56.78
C THR A 495 -5.71 8.47 -55.81
N ILE A 496 -5.04 9.51 -56.33
CA ILE A 496 -4.72 10.73 -55.58
C ILE A 496 -5.84 11.75 -55.83
N ARG A 497 -6.38 12.35 -54.76
CA ARG A 497 -7.37 13.43 -54.80
C ARG A 497 -6.95 14.59 -53.89
N GLY A 498 -6.49 15.68 -54.46
CA GLY A 498 -6.03 16.88 -53.74
C GLY A 498 -4.65 17.34 -54.20
N LEU A 499 -3.71 17.47 -53.26
CA LEU A 499 -2.33 17.91 -53.50
C LEU A 499 -1.36 16.73 -53.41
N ALA A 500 -0.42 16.64 -54.36
CA ALA A 500 0.74 15.76 -54.27
C ALA A 500 2.02 16.51 -54.68
N ILE A 501 3.07 16.44 -53.86
CA ILE A 501 4.37 17.06 -54.16
C ILE A 501 5.47 16.04 -53.85
N GLY A 502 6.12 15.52 -54.89
CA GLY A 502 7.25 14.60 -54.77
C GLY A 502 8.51 15.20 -55.41
N GLY A 503 9.55 15.45 -54.61
CA GLY A 503 10.83 15.97 -55.11
C GLY A 503 11.53 15.07 -56.15
N LEU A 504 11.19 13.77 -56.20
CA LEU A 504 11.49 12.89 -57.33
C LEU A 504 10.28 12.71 -58.26
N GLY A 505 9.07 12.48 -57.72
CA GLY A 505 7.90 12.32 -58.58
C GLY A 505 6.61 11.95 -57.85
N VAL A 506 5.51 11.98 -58.61
CA VAL A 506 4.16 11.60 -58.15
C VAL A 506 3.59 10.51 -59.05
N GLY A 507 3.12 9.41 -58.46
CA GLY A 507 2.55 8.28 -59.20
C GLY A 507 1.22 7.79 -58.62
N ALA A 508 0.26 7.51 -59.50
CA ALA A 508 -1.01 6.87 -59.14
C ALA A 508 -1.36 5.69 -60.07
N GLY A 509 -1.69 4.53 -59.50
CA GLY A 509 -2.03 3.33 -60.28
C GLY A 509 -3.28 3.49 -61.16
N GLN A 510 -4.17 4.44 -60.84
CA GLN A 510 -5.34 4.80 -61.64
C GLN A 510 -5.30 6.29 -62.04
N SER A 511 -5.54 7.22 -61.11
CA SER A 511 -5.77 8.63 -61.49
C SER A 511 -5.26 9.64 -60.47
N ILE A 512 -4.90 10.84 -60.93
CA ILE A 512 -4.59 12.00 -60.09
C ILE A 512 -5.59 13.12 -60.38
N HIS A 513 -6.27 13.58 -59.34
CA HIS A 513 -7.24 14.66 -59.39
C HIS A 513 -6.81 15.81 -58.47
N GLY A 514 -6.48 16.97 -59.03
CA GLY A 514 -6.08 18.16 -58.27
C GLY A 514 -4.76 18.76 -58.75
N ILE A 515 -3.79 18.90 -57.86
CA ILE A 515 -2.46 19.46 -58.15
C ILE A 515 -1.41 18.39 -57.87
N ALA A 516 -0.58 18.04 -58.86
CA ALA A 516 0.59 17.20 -58.65
C ALA A 516 1.87 17.82 -59.21
N LEU A 517 2.91 17.87 -58.38
CA LEU A 517 4.23 18.43 -58.69
C LEU A 517 5.28 17.34 -58.48
N GLY A 518 6.00 16.96 -59.54
CA GLY A 518 7.03 15.93 -59.52
C GLY A 518 8.37 16.45 -60.05
N GLY A 519 9.47 16.26 -59.32
CA GLY A 519 10.79 16.74 -59.76
C GLY A 519 11.24 16.15 -61.10
N ILE A 520 11.11 14.84 -61.28
CA ILE A 520 11.31 14.14 -62.56
C ILE A 520 9.98 14.07 -63.32
N GLY A 521 8.89 13.66 -62.67
CA GLY A 521 7.60 13.56 -63.38
C GLY A 521 6.36 13.22 -62.57
N VAL A 522 5.23 13.27 -63.26
CA VAL A 522 3.88 12.95 -62.75
C VAL A 522 3.22 11.93 -63.68
N GLY A 523 2.83 10.77 -63.15
CA GLY A 523 2.28 9.66 -63.93
C GLY A 523 0.98 9.09 -63.35
N ALA A 524 0.03 8.76 -64.22
CA ALA A 524 -1.16 8.00 -63.84
C ALA A 524 -1.55 6.94 -64.88
N GLY A 525 -2.06 5.80 -64.41
CA GLY A 525 -2.46 4.68 -65.28
C GLY A 525 -3.71 4.91 -66.14
N GLN A 526 -4.52 5.92 -65.83
CA GLN A 526 -5.82 6.19 -66.48
C GLN A 526 -6.07 7.68 -66.75
N GLU A 527 -6.15 8.53 -65.71
CA GLU A 527 -6.52 9.95 -65.84
C GLU A 527 -5.64 10.90 -65.01
N LEU A 528 -5.17 11.99 -65.62
CA LEU A 528 -4.68 13.18 -64.91
C LEU A 528 -5.67 14.33 -65.09
N LYS A 529 -6.22 14.85 -63.98
CA LYS A 529 -7.19 15.95 -63.99
C LYS A 529 -6.78 17.09 -63.06
N GLY A 530 -6.50 18.27 -63.60
CA GLY A 530 -6.18 19.49 -62.84
C GLY A 530 -4.88 20.16 -63.29
N ILE A 531 -3.93 20.35 -62.38
CA ILE A 531 -2.63 20.99 -62.66
C ILE A 531 -1.52 19.98 -62.38
N MET A 532 -0.78 19.61 -63.42
CA MET A 532 0.30 18.63 -63.35
C MET A 532 1.60 19.28 -63.78
N ALA A 533 2.66 19.20 -62.98
CA ALA A 533 3.99 19.67 -63.36
C ALA A 533 5.06 18.60 -63.07
N GLY A 534 5.82 18.23 -64.09
CA GLY A 534 6.97 17.32 -64.05
C GLY A 534 8.20 18.02 -64.63
N GLY A 535 9.41 17.81 -64.08
CA GLY A 535 10.61 18.37 -64.70
C GLY A 535 10.89 17.79 -66.08
N LEU A 536 10.90 16.45 -66.19
CA LEU A 536 11.13 15.71 -67.42
C LEU A 536 9.81 15.32 -68.11
N MET A 537 8.84 14.76 -67.39
CA MET A 537 7.68 14.11 -68.03
C MET A 537 6.36 14.20 -67.25
N VAL A 538 5.25 14.32 -67.98
CA VAL A 538 3.87 14.15 -67.46
C VAL A 538 3.08 13.26 -68.42
N PHE A 539 2.45 12.19 -67.90
CA PHE A 539 1.80 11.18 -68.73
C PHE A 539 0.58 10.50 -68.08
N ALA A 540 -0.48 10.33 -68.88
CA ALA A 540 -1.57 9.37 -68.69
C ALA A 540 -2.35 9.22 -70.00
N PRO A 541 -3.15 8.14 -70.17
CA PRO A 541 -4.02 7.97 -71.34
C PRO A 541 -4.99 9.13 -71.55
N GLN A 542 -5.65 9.60 -70.47
CA GLN A 542 -6.51 10.78 -70.50
C GLN A 542 -5.90 11.90 -69.65
N MET A 543 -5.84 13.11 -70.20
CA MET A 543 -5.29 14.29 -69.49
C MET A 543 -6.22 15.49 -69.67
N SER A 544 -6.57 16.16 -68.57
CA SER A 544 -7.52 17.28 -68.54
C SER A 544 -7.02 18.40 -67.62
N GLY A 545 -6.90 19.62 -68.14
CA GLY A 545 -6.45 20.80 -67.40
C GLY A 545 -5.12 21.36 -67.92
N ILE A 546 -4.12 21.51 -67.03
CA ILE A 546 -2.80 22.10 -67.34
C ILE A 546 -1.71 21.04 -67.14
N ALA A 547 -0.85 20.84 -68.14
CA ALA A 547 0.32 19.96 -68.09
C ALA A 547 1.64 20.71 -68.37
N VAL A 548 2.50 20.73 -67.35
CA VAL A 548 3.85 21.29 -67.19
C VAL A 548 5.03 20.34 -67.36
N SER A 549 5.70 20.10 -68.50
CA SER A 549 6.98 19.34 -68.48
C SER A 549 7.83 19.43 -69.74
N ALA A 550 9.07 18.94 -69.74
CA ALA A 550 9.85 18.82 -70.97
C ALA A 550 9.17 17.91 -72.02
N VAL A 551 8.51 16.82 -71.60
CA VAL A 551 7.86 15.84 -72.48
C VAL A 551 6.47 15.45 -71.95
N ASN A 552 5.41 15.96 -72.59
CA ASN A 552 4.02 15.65 -72.23
C ASN A 552 3.44 14.54 -73.14
N GLY A 553 2.88 13.49 -72.54
CA GLY A 553 2.11 12.44 -73.22
C GLY A 553 2.91 11.26 -73.81
N ILE A 554 4.24 11.24 -73.64
CA ILE A 554 5.15 10.17 -74.05
C ILE A 554 5.82 9.58 -72.81
N THR A 555 6.03 8.26 -72.77
CA THR A 555 6.99 7.65 -71.85
C THR A 555 8.27 7.23 -72.57
N ILE A 556 9.38 7.23 -71.83
CA ILE A 556 10.55 6.41 -72.15
C ILE A 556 10.22 4.98 -71.70
N GLY A 557 10.63 3.96 -72.45
CA GLY A 557 10.33 2.56 -72.12
C GLY A 557 10.87 2.16 -70.74
N ALA A 558 9.96 1.90 -69.79
CA ALA A 558 10.31 1.60 -68.39
C ALA A 558 10.63 0.12 -68.11
N SER A 559 10.50 -0.75 -69.12
CA SER A 559 10.81 -2.18 -69.00
C SER A 559 12.30 -2.43 -69.24
N TYR A 560 12.99 -2.99 -68.25
CA TYR A 560 14.39 -3.45 -68.39
C TYR A 560 14.59 -4.55 -69.45
N LEU A 561 13.48 -5.15 -69.92
CA LEU A 561 13.39 -6.03 -71.08
C LEU A 561 12.21 -5.55 -71.94
N PRO A 562 12.43 -5.08 -73.18
CA PRO A 562 11.33 -4.86 -74.13
C PRO A 562 10.60 -6.18 -74.43
N PRO A 563 9.28 -6.15 -74.71
CA PRO A 563 8.61 -7.26 -75.38
C PRO A 563 9.34 -7.63 -76.67
N GLU A 564 9.54 -8.93 -76.93
CA GLU A 564 10.35 -9.41 -78.05
C GLU A 564 9.87 -8.80 -79.39
N GLY A 565 10.78 -8.12 -80.09
CA GLY A 565 10.49 -7.46 -81.37
C GLY A 565 10.04 -6.00 -81.32
N SER A 566 10.26 -5.27 -80.20
CA SER A 566 9.86 -3.86 -80.06
C SER A 566 11.04 -2.86 -79.90
N ASP A 567 11.51 -2.27 -81.01
CA ASP A 567 12.57 -1.24 -81.03
C ASP A 567 12.13 0.15 -80.52
N ARG A 568 10.98 0.26 -79.85
CA ARG A 568 10.35 1.55 -79.49
C ARG A 568 10.78 2.03 -78.10
N TRP A 569 11.89 2.75 -78.08
CA TRP A 569 12.40 3.49 -76.91
C TRP A 569 11.44 4.56 -76.35
N PHE A 570 10.52 5.05 -77.18
CA PHE A 570 9.51 6.05 -76.82
C PHE A 570 8.11 5.56 -77.22
N GLU A 571 7.15 5.69 -76.31
CA GLU A 571 5.76 5.30 -76.55
C GLU A 571 4.78 6.43 -76.19
N THR A 572 3.87 6.74 -77.12
CA THR A 572 2.77 7.69 -76.92
C THR A 572 1.69 7.03 -76.05
N ILE A 573 1.63 7.40 -74.77
CA ILE A 573 0.57 6.96 -73.85
C ILE A 573 -0.69 7.81 -74.02
N ASN A 574 -0.56 9.12 -74.27
CA ASN A 574 -1.72 10.02 -74.26
C ASN A 574 -2.63 9.81 -75.48
N ASP A 575 -3.79 9.20 -75.22
CA ASP A 575 -4.91 9.09 -76.16
C ASP A 575 -5.60 10.44 -76.34
N ARG A 576 -5.98 11.10 -75.24
CA ARG A 576 -6.74 12.35 -75.29
C ARG A 576 -6.21 13.40 -74.33
N PHE A 577 -6.00 14.60 -74.85
CA PHE A 577 -5.58 15.78 -74.08
C PHE A 577 -6.61 16.91 -74.20
N THR A 578 -7.12 17.42 -73.07
CA THR A 578 -8.09 18.52 -73.02
C THR A 578 -7.60 19.68 -72.16
N GLY A 579 -7.33 20.85 -72.73
CA GLY A 579 -6.85 22.03 -71.99
C GLY A 579 -5.54 22.62 -72.53
N LEU A 580 -4.55 22.85 -71.67
CA LEU A 580 -3.27 23.51 -71.99
C LEU A 580 -2.05 22.63 -71.68
N SER A 581 -1.31 22.21 -72.71
CA SER A 581 -0.03 21.50 -72.57
C SER A 581 1.13 22.45 -72.84
N ILE A 582 2.14 22.48 -71.97
CA ILE A 582 3.34 23.32 -72.12
C ILE A 582 4.57 22.43 -71.96
N GLY A 583 5.45 22.41 -72.95
CA GLY A 583 6.65 21.59 -72.92
C GLY A 583 7.58 21.76 -74.11
N LEU A 584 8.68 21.00 -74.16
CA LEU A 584 9.54 20.97 -75.35
C LEU A 584 8.91 20.06 -76.42
N ILE A 585 8.37 18.92 -75.97
CA ILE A 585 7.63 17.96 -76.79
C ILE A 585 6.24 17.76 -76.16
N ASN A 586 5.19 17.98 -76.95
CA ASN A 586 3.81 17.65 -76.61
C ASN A 586 3.28 16.63 -77.62
N HIS A 587 2.65 15.54 -77.17
CA HIS A 587 2.12 14.53 -78.09
C HIS A 587 0.81 13.92 -77.57
N THR A 588 -0.25 13.98 -78.39
CA THR A 588 -1.56 13.35 -78.12
C THR A 588 -2.14 12.74 -79.40
N ARG A 589 -2.97 11.71 -79.26
CA ARG A 589 -3.75 11.17 -80.39
C ARG A 589 -4.96 12.08 -80.68
N GLU A 590 -5.60 12.66 -79.67
CA GLU A 590 -6.72 13.61 -79.78
C GLU A 590 -6.52 14.87 -78.91
N LEU A 591 -6.21 16.01 -79.54
CA LEU A 591 -6.16 17.33 -78.89
C LEU A 591 -7.54 17.99 -78.84
N HIS A 592 -7.89 18.51 -77.66
CA HIS A 592 -9.06 19.37 -77.39
C HIS A 592 -8.60 20.58 -76.56
N GLY A 593 -7.83 21.48 -77.18
CA GLY A 593 -7.21 22.63 -76.55
C GLY A 593 -5.95 23.12 -77.27
N VAL A 594 -4.94 23.52 -76.50
CA VAL A 594 -3.70 24.15 -77.00
C VAL A 594 -2.47 23.45 -76.46
N GLN A 595 -1.48 23.23 -77.33
CA GLN A 595 -0.13 22.81 -77.01
C GLN A 595 0.85 23.96 -77.31
N LEU A 596 1.76 24.23 -76.39
CA LEU A 596 2.85 25.20 -76.52
C LEU A 596 4.19 24.47 -76.36
N GLY A 597 5.07 24.55 -77.36
CA GLY A 597 6.35 23.83 -77.35
C GLY A 597 7.13 23.80 -78.65
N LEU A 598 8.32 23.20 -78.65
CA LEU A 598 9.14 23.10 -79.87
C LEU A 598 8.56 22.11 -80.88
N PHE A 599 7.99 21.00 -80.40
CA PHE A 599 7.32 19.99 -81.21
C PHE A 599 5.96 19.65 -80.60
N ASN A 600 4.88 19.91 -81.34
CA ASN A 600 3.51 19.76 -80.86
C ASN A 600 2.73 18.85 -81.79
N TYR A 601 2.50 17.60 -81.38
CA TYR A 601 1.77 16.60 -82.16
C TYR A 601 0.32 16.44 -81.69
N ALA A 602 -0.61 16.54 -82.65
CA ALA A 602 -2.04 16.32 -82.49
C ALA A 602 -2.56 15.40 -83.60
N GLY A 603 -2.87 14.15 -83.26
CA GLY A 603 -3.25 13.12 -84.24
C GLY A 603 -4.55 13.41 -85.01
N ASN A 604 -5.47 14.17 -84.41
CA ASN A 604 -6.76 14.58 -84.99
C ASN A 604 -6.69 15.80 -85.95
N ASN A 605 -5.58 16.55 -85.98
CA ASN A 605 -5.45 17.70 -86.89
C ASN A 605 -5.29 17.28 -88.36
N PRO A 606 -5.62 18.17 -89.34
CA PRO A 606 -5.38 17.90 -90.76
C PRO A 606 -3.87 17.71 -91.03
N GLY A 607 -3.54 16.98 -92.10
CA GLY A 607 -2.18 16.43 -92.32
C GLY A 607 -1.02 17.43 -92.17
N TRP A 608 -1.19 18.68 -92.60
CA TRP A 608 -0.19 19.76 -92.50
C TRP A 608 -0.06 20.36 -91.08
N ALA A 609 -1.05 20.17 -90.22
CA ALA A 609 -1.12 20.68 -88.85
C ALA A 609 -0.93 19.58 -87.78
N LYS A 610 -0.68 18.32 -88.18
CA LYS A 610 -0.46 17.22 -87.22
C LYS A 610 0.79 17.39 -86.37
N LEU A 611 1.82 18.06 -86.89
CA LEU A 611 3.04 18.42 -86.16
C LEU A 611 3.37 19.89 -86.48
N LEU A 612 3.29 20.77 -85.48
CA LEU A 612 3.59 22.20 -85.64
C LEU A 612 4.62 22.68 -84.60
N PRO A 613 5.55 23.58 -84.98
CA PRO A 613 6.45 24.24 -84.06
C PRO A 613 5.76 25.38 -83.31
N PHE A 614 6.23 25.67 -82.11
CA PHE A 614 5.78 26.72 -81.18
C PHE A 614 4.36 26.55 -80.62
N ILE A 615 3.35 26.41 -81.47
CA ILE A 615 1.93 26.30 -81.09
C ILE A 615 1.24 25.24 -81.96
N ASN A 616 0.42 24.39 -81.34
CA ASN A 616 -0.58 23.58 -82.05
C ASN A 616 -1.91 23.63 -81.29
N ALA A 617 -3.02 23.65 -82.00
CA ALA A 617 -4.35 23.77 -81.40
C ALA A 617 -5.40 22.98 -82.18
N HIS A 618 -6.39 22.48 -81.45
CA HIS A 618 -7.66 21.99 -81.97
C HIS A 618 -8.70 22.28 -80.90
N LEU A 619 -9.65 23.15 -81.20
CA LEU A 619 -10.71 23.56 -80.27
C LEU A 619 -11.98 22.71 -80.46
#